data_AF-A0AAD4BRH9-F1
#
_entry.id   AF-A0AAD4BRH9-F1
#
_cell.length_a   1.000
_cell.length_b   1.000
_cell.length_c   1.000
_cell.angle_alpha   90.00
_cell.angle_beta   90.00
_cell.angle_gamma   90.00
#
_symmetry.space_group_name_H-M   'P 1'
#
loop_
_entity.id
_entity.type
_entity.pdbx_description
1 polymer ?
#
loop_
_entity_poly.entity_id
_entity_poly.type
_entity_poly.pdbx_seq_one_letter_code
_entity_poly.pdbx_strand_id
1 'polypeptide(L)'
;MQRSALLRSSSTRALLYTPANEHFGIGPVEGMVCGLPVLGCDSGGPTESIVDQPPEQRTGWLRTPDPGVWADALEDICRMDASARGLLAQRSKQRAESVFGMASMAKELETLLVETVEMGPVETWQIKGIAFVIAFLVGLVLAVWSRRFS
;
A
#
# COMPACT_ATOMS: atom_id res chain seq x y z
N MET A 1 -23.05 5.73 1.64
CA MET A 1 -24.10 5.91 0.61
C MET A 1 -23.82 7.10 -0.33
N GLN A 2 -23.38 8.27 0.16
CA GLN A 2 -23.11 9.44 -0.68
C GLN A 2 -21.87 9.31 -1.60
N ARG A 3 -20.73 8.78 -1.11
CA ARG A 3 -19.51 8.60 -1.91
C ARG A 3 -19.70 7.67 -3.10
N SER A 4 -20.33 6.50 -2.88
CA SER A 4 -20.61 5.53 -3.94
C SER A 4 -21.61 6.06 -5.00
N ALA A 5 -22.51 6.97 -4.61
CA ALA A 5 -23.42 7.60 -5.56
C ALA A 5 -22.67 8.55 -6.50
N LEU A 6 -21.73 9.33 -5.98
CA LEU A 6 -20.88 10.23 -6.78
C LEU A 6 -19.97 9.43 -7.73
N LEU A 7 -19.35 8.34 -7.26
CA LEU A 7 -18.46 7.53 -8.10
C LEU A 7 -19.18 6.81 -9.25
N ARG A 8 -20.50 6.58 -9.13
CA ARG A 8 -21.31 5.95 -10.16
C ARG A 8 -22.08 6.93 -11.04
N SER A 9 -21.97 8.23 -10.78
CA SER A 9 -22.63 9.24 -11.61
C SER A 9 -22.00 9.29 -13.00
N SER A 10 -22.83 9.36 -14.03
CA SER A 10 -22.37 9.55 -15.42
C SER A 10 -21.67 10.88 -15.65
N SER A 11 -21.88 11.87 -14.78
CA SER A 11 -21.19 13.17 -14.80
C SER A 11 -19.80 13.14 -14.18
N THR A 12 -19.44 12.09 -13.44
CA THR A 12 -18.12 11.99 -12.79
C THR A 12 -17.06 11.58 -13.80
N ARG A 13 -16.08 12.45 -14.01
CA ARG A 13 -15.04 12.24 -15.04
C ARG A 13 -13.77 11.59 -14.52
N ALA A 14 -13.44 11.80 -13.24
CA ALA A 14 -12.24 11.30 -12.60
C ALA A 14 -12.40 11.28 -11.07
N LEU A 15 -11.57 10.50 -10.39
CA LEU A 15 -11.34 10.57 -8.95
C LEU A 15 -9.96 11.18 -8.69
N LEU A 16 -9.91 12.24 -7.89
CA LEU A 16 -8.67 12.88 -7.46
C LEU A 16 -8.39 12.43 -6.02
N TYR A 17 -7.22 11.85 -5.80
CA TYR A 17 -6.79 11.37 -4.49
C TYR A 17 -5.53 12.12 -4.03
N THR A 18 -5.77 13.21 -3.30
CA THR A 18 -4.77 14.20 -2.88
C THR A 18 -3.96 13.88 -1.62
N PRO A 19 -4.30 12.91 -0.75
CA PRO A 19 -3.43 12.56 0.37
C PRO A 19 -2.04 12.12 -0.10
N ALA A 20 -1.01 12.81 0.39
CA ALA A 20 0.38 12.37 0.28
C ALA A 20 0.74 11.49 1.48
N ASN A 21 1.56 10.46 1.27
CA ASN A 21 2.03 9.53 2.32
C ASN A 21 0.91 8.77 3.06
N GLU A 22 -0.20 8.49 2.38
CA GLU A 22 -1.20 7.55 2.89
C GLU A 22 -0.62 6.13 2.94
N HIS A 23 -1.03 5.27 3.87
CA HIS A 23 -0.38 3.97 4.07
C HIS A 23 -1.03 2.77 3.36
N PHE A 24 -2.30 2.86 2.94
CA PHE A 24 -3.07 1.66 2.56
C PHE A 24 -3.65 1.65 1.14
N GLY A 25 -3.57 2.74 0.38
CA GLY A 25 -3.97 2.75 -1.05
C GLY A 25 -5.45 2.48 -1.36
N ILE A 26 -6.30 2.21 -0.37
CA ILE A 26 -7.72 1.84 -0.56
C ILE A 26 -8.53 2.96 -1.25
N GLY A 27 -8.18 4.22 -1.02
CA GLY A 27 -8.88 5.38 -1.60
C GLY A 27 -8.99 5.33 -3.14
N PRO A 28 -7.86 5.21 -3.85
CA PRO A 28 -7.81 4.95 -5.30
C PRO A 28 -8.59 3.72 -5.78
N VAL A 29 -8.58 2.61 -5.02
CA VAL A 29 -9.24 1.35 -5.39
C VAL A 29 -10.73 1.55 -5.63
N GLU A 30 -11.39 2.39 -4.83
CA GLU A 30 -12.83 2.67 -5.00
C GLU A 30 -13.16 3.31 -6.36
N GLY A 31 -12.31 4.22 -6.85
CA GLY A 31 -12.44 4.81 -8.18
C GLY A 31 -12.17 3.78 -9.28
N MET A 32 -11.16 2.93 -9.07
CA MET A 32 -10.80 1.86 -10.00
C MET A 32 -11.91 0.82 -10.17
N VAL A 33 -12.56 0.39 -9.08
CA VAL A 33 -13.72 -0.53 -9.12
C VAL A 33 -14.89 0.07 -9.89
N CYS A 34 -15.07 1.40 -9.82
CA CYS A 34 -16.07 2.10 -10.62
C CYS A 34 -15.65 2.29 -12.09
N GLY A 35 -14.39 2.00 -12.44
CA GLY A 35 -13.83 2.22 -13.77
C GLY A 35 -13.55 3.69 -14.07
N LEU A 36 -13.38 4.52 -13.04
CA LEU A 36 -13.04 5.92 -13.21
C LEU A 36 -11.53 6.07 -13.43
N PRO A 37 -11.09 7.01 -14.29
CA PRO A 37 -9.74 7.55 -14.23
C PRO A 37 -9.43 8.02 -12.82
N VAL A 38 -8.29 7.60 -12.27
CA VAL A 38 -7.82 8.03 -10.94
C VAL A 38 -6.52 8.81 -11.10
N LEU A 39 -6.44 9.99 -10.50
CA LEU A 39 -5.22 10.78 -10.36
C LEU A 39 -4.86 10.82 -8.87
N GLY A 40 -3.68 10.32 -8.52
CA GLY A 40 -3.18 10.29 -7.15
C GLY A 40 -1.78 10.91 -7.01
N CYS A 41 -1.41 11.21 -5.78
CA CYS A 41 -0.03 11.57 -5.43
C CYS A 41 0.93 10.43 -5.77
N ASP A 42 2.13 10.76 -6.25
CA ASP A 42 3.21 9.81 -6.57
C ASP A 42 3.98 9.29 -5.34
N SER A 43 3.34 9.30 -4.15
CA SER A 43 3.93 8.81 -2.91
C SER A 43 2.94 7.99 -2.07
N GLY A 44 3.44 7.03 -1.28
CA GLY A 44 2.64 6.20 -0.38
C GLY A 44 1.65 5.26 -1.10
N GLY A 45 0.54 4.97 -0.44
CA GLY A 45 -0.48 4.01 -0.84
C GLY A 45 -1.05 4.15 -2.25
N PRO A 46 -1.22 5.36 -2.83
CA PRO A 46 -1.59 5.47 -4.24
C PRO A 46 -0.65 4.74 -5.20
N THR A 47 0.65 4.69 -4.89
CA THR A 47 1.65 4.01 -5.72
C THR A 47 1.53 2.49 -5.68
N GLU A 48 0.91 1.94 -4.64
CA GLU A 48 0.63 0.51 -4.52
C GLU A 48 -0.57 0.12 -5.41
N SER A 49 -1.58 1.00 -5.51
CA SER A 49 -2.81 0.73 -6.24
C SER A 49 -2.76 1.14 -7.71
N ILE A 50 -2.19 2.29 -8.05
CA ILE A 50 -2.24 2.88 -9.39
C ILE A 50 -1.00 2.50 -10.20
N VAL A 51 -1.21 2.12 -11.46
CA VAL A 51 -0.14 1.93 -12.44
C VAL A 51 -0.20 3.10 -13.42
N ASP A 52 0.81 3.97 -13.41
CA ASP A 52 0.90 5.08 -14.38
C ASP A 52 1.61 4.68 -15.67
N GLN A 53 2.57 3.76 -15.59
CA GLN A 53 3.42 3.36 -16.71
C GLN A 53 3.59 1.84 -16.75
N PRO A 54 3.78 1.25 -17.96
CA PRO A 54 3.72 1.92 -19.26
C PRO A 54 2.25 2.22 -19.69
N PRO A 55 2.01 3.12 -20.68
CA PRO A 55 0.66 3.61 -21.02
C PRO A 55 -0.35 2.50 -21.37
N GLU A 56 0.10 1.43 -22.00
CA GLU A 56 -0.70 0.26 -22.36
C GLU A 56 -1.25 -0.50 -21.14
N GLN A 57 -0.56 -0.42 -20.00
CA GLN A 57 -0.95 -1.05 -18.73
C GLN A 57 -1.53 -0.04 -17.73
N ARG A 58 -1.57 1.25 -18.09
CA ARG A 58 -2.02 2.33 -17.21
C ARG A 58 -3.41 2.08 -16.64
N THR A 59 -3.55 2.22 -15.33
CA THR A 59 -4.81 2.19 -14.57
C THR A 59 -5.18 3.54 -13.95
N GLY A 60 -4.26 4.51 -13.97
CA GLY A 60 -4.46 5.88 -13.49
C GLY A 60 -3.19 6.71 -13.65
N TRP A 61 -3.14 7.88 -13.01
CA TRP A 61 -2.00 8.79 -13.05
C TRP A 61 -1.44 8.95 -11.64
N LEU A 62 -0.11 8.96 -11.54
CA LEU A 62 0.62 9.27 -10.32
C LEU A 62 1.45 10.52 -10.59
N ARG A 63 1.17 11.60 -9.85
CA ARG A 63 1.85 12.89 -10.04
C ARG A 63 2.23 13.49 -8.70
N THR A 64 3.34 14.20 -8.68
CA THR A 64 3.72 15.07 -7.58
C THR A 64 2.56 16.03 -7.28
N PRO A 65 2.26 16.35 -6.01
CA PRO A 65 1.14 17.22 -5.61
C PRO A 65 1.37 18.70 -5.97
N ASP A 66 1.69 18.95 -7.23
CA ASP A 66 1.82 20.26 -7.85
C ASP A 66 0.57 20.53 -8.71
N PRO A 67 -0.12 21.68 -8.52
CA PRO A 67 -1.33 22.00 -9.27
C PRO A 67 -1.13 22.04 -10.79
N GLY A 68 0.02 22.49 -11.29
CA GLY A 68 0.31 22.55 -12.72
C GLY A 68 0.42 21.16 -13.33
N VAL A 69 1.18 20.29 -12.68
CA VAL A 69 1.35 18.89 -13.08
C VAL A 69 0.01 18.13 -13.05
N TRP A 70 -0.83 18.41 -12.07
CA TRP A 70 -2.17 17.80 -11.97
C TRP A 70 -3.11 18.33 -13.05
N ALA A 71 -3.03 19.62 -13.40
CA ALA A 71 -3.82 20.19 -14.49
C ALA A 71 -3.52 19.51 -15.83
N ASP A 72 -2.24 19.24 -16.13
CA ASP A 72 -1.83 18.51 -17.33
C ASP A 72 -2.44 17.09 -17.36
N ALA A 73 -2.38 16.37 -16.24
CA ALA A 73 -2.98 15.03 -16.14
C ALA A 73 -4.52 15.07 -16.27
N LEU A 74 -5.18 16.11 -15.75
CA LEU A 74 -6.63 16.29 -15.90
C LEU A 74 -7.01 16.63 -17.34
N GLU A 75 -6.17 17.38 -18.05
CA GLU A 75 -6.36 17.64 -19.48
C GLU A 75 -6.28 16.35 -20.30
N ASP A 76 -5.29 15.49 -20.04
CA ASP A 76 -5.20 14.15 -20.63
C ASP A 76 -6.49 13.36 -20.42
N ILE A 77 -6.97 13.30 -19.16
CA ILE A 77 -8.20 12.58 -18.80
C ILE A 77 -9.43 13.18 -19.51
N CYS A 78 -9.46 14.49 -19.68
CA CYS A 78 -10.56 15.18 -20.34
C CYS A 78 -10.60 14.96 -21.86
N ARG A 79 -9.44 14.77 -22.48
CA ARG A 79 -9.28 14.54 -23.92
C ARG A 79 -9.50 13.09 -24.34
N MET A 80 -9.54 12.13 -23.41
CA MET A 80 -9.79 10.73 -23.73
C MET A 80 -11.13 10.52 -24.45
N ASP A 81 -11.10 9.79 -25.55
CA ASP A 81 -12.32 9.32 -26.21
C ASP A 81 -12.99 8.16 -25.43
N ALA A 82 -14.20 7.78 -25.86
CA ALA A 82 -14.97 6.73 -25.21
C ALA A 82 -14.27 5.36 -25.20
N SER A 83 -13.48 5.06 -26.25
CA SER A 83 -12.78 3.79 -26.41
C SER A 83 -11.62 3.69 -25.42
N ALA A 84 -10.76 4.72 -25.39
CA ALA A 84 -9.66 4.85 -24.46
C ALA A 84 -10.15 4.81 -23.00
N ARG A 85 -11.27 5.50 -22.70
CA ARG A 85 -11.89 5.45 -21.36
C ARG A 85 -12.38 4.05 -21.01
N GLY A 86 -13.01 3.35 -21.95
CA GLY A 86 -13.47 1.97 -21.75
C GLY A 86 -12.33 1.00 -21.46
N LEU A 87 -11.23 1.10 -22.21
CA LEU A 87 -10.03 0.26 -22.01
C LEU A 87 -9.37 0.53 -20.65
N LEU A 88 -9.22 1.80 -20.27
CA LEU A 88 -8.69 2.16 -18.94
C LEU A 88 -9.60 1.62 -17.84
N ALA A 89 -10.92 1.81 -17.96
CA ALA A 89 -11.89 1.31 -16.99
C ALA A 89 -11.79 -0.22 -16.81
N GLN A 90 -11.62 -0.98 -17.89
CA GLN A 90 -11.45 -2.42 -17.84
C GLN A 90 -10.18 -2.81 -17.08
N ARG A 91 -9.02 -2.22 -17.42
CA ARG A 91 -7.75 -2.49 -16.74
C ARG A 91 -7.80 -2.13 -15.25
N SER A 92 -8.37 -0.96 -14.92
CA SER A 92 -8.47 -0.49 -13.54
C SER A 92 -9.34 -1.42 -12.69
N LYS A 93 -10.49 -1.88 -13.22
CA LYS A 93 -11.35 -2.86 -12.54
C LYS A 93 -10.64 -4.20 -12.33
N GLN A 94 -10.00 -4.71 -13.39
CA GLN A 94 -9.28 -5.98 -13.32
C GLN A 94 -8.13 -5.93 -12.30
N ARG A 95 -7.38 -4.82 -12.24
CA ARG A 95 -6.34 -4.63 -11.23
C ARG A 95 -6.93 -4.54 -9.82
N ALA A 96 -7.99 -3.76 -9.64
CA ALA A 96 -8.65 -3.63 -8.35
C ALA A 96 -9.10 -4.99 -7.81
N GLU A 97 -9.69 -5.82 -8.66
CA GLU A 97 -10.13 -7.17 -8.29
C GLU A 97 -8.96 -8.14 -8.05
N SER A 98 -7.93 -8.13 -8.91
CA SER A 98 -6.80 -9.06 -8.79
C SER A 98 -5.85 -8.75 -7.65
N VAL A 99 -5.72 -7.48 -7.25
CA VAL A 99 -4.81 -7.08 -6.15
C VAL A 99 -5.58 -6.93 -4.84
N PHE A 100 -6.76 -6.30 -4.87
CA PHE A 100 -7.50 -5.94 -3.66
C PHE A 100 -8.82 -6.71 -3.49
N GLY A 101 -9.07 -7.71 -4.33
CA GLY A 101 -10.22 -8.60 -4.19
C GLY A 101 -10.07 -9.55 -3.00
N MET A 102 -11.21 -9.95 -2.44
CA MET A 102 -11.29 -10.86 -1.28
C MET A 102 -10.50 -12.16 -1.47
N ALA A 103 -10.55 -12.72 -2.68
CA ALA A 103 -9.84 -13.96 -3.00
C ALA A 103 -8.31 -13.79 -2.94
N SER A 104 -7.78 -12.67 -3.46
CA SER A 104 -6.34 -12.38 -3.38
C SER A 104 -5.89 -12.13 -1.95
N MET A 105 -6.65 -11.32 -1.20
CA MET A 105 -6.34 -11.07 0.21
C MET A 105 -6.36 -12.35 1.05
N ALA A 106 -7.33 -13.24 0.82
CA ALA A 106 -7.39 -14.52 1.50
C ALA A 106 -6.19 -15.41 1.19
N LYS A 107 -5.80 -15.48 -0.09
CA LYS A 107 -4.63 -16.28 -0.54
C LYS A 107 -3.31 -15.72 0.00
N GLU A 108 -3.16 -14.41 0.02
CA GLU A 108 -1.96 -13.75 0.55
C GLU A 108 -1.83 -13.97 2.06
N LEU A 109 -2.94 -13.85 2.81
CA LEU A 109 -2.98 -14.20 4.22
C LEU A 109 -2.64 -15.68 4.48
N GLU A 110 -3.19 -16.60 3.69
CA GLU A 110 -2.88 -18.03 3.78
C GLU A 110 -1.39 -18.28 3.56
N THR A 111 -0.81 -17.66 2.53
CA THR A 111 0.62 -17.77 2.22
C THR A 111 1.48 -17.27 3.39
N LEU A 112 1.17 -16.10 3.93
CA LEU A 112 1.89 -15.54 5.08
C LEU A 112 1.78 -16.43 6.33
N LEU A 113 0.63 -17.06 6.56
CA LEU A 113 0.45 -18.00 7.67
C LEU A 113 1.30 -19.25 7.49
N VAL A 114 1.35 -19.81 6.27
CA VAL A 114 2.19 -20.97 5.95
C VAL A 114 3.67 -20.63 6.15
N GLU A 115 4.13 -19.51 5.58
CA GLU A 115 5.51 -19.03 5.75
C GLU A 115 5.86 -18.82 7.23
N THR A 116 4.94 -18.26 8.02
CA THR A 116 5.15 -18.03 9.46
C THR A 116 5.29 -19.34 10.23
N VAL A 117 4.52 -20.37 9.85
CA VAL A 117 4.65 -21.70 10.45
C VAL A 117 5.97 -22.36 10.02
N GLU A 118 6.39 -22.20 8.77
CA GLU A 118 7.66 -22.74 8.24
C GLU A 118 8.90 -22.10 8.86
N MET A 119 8.84 -20.82 9.23
CA MET A 119 9.92 -20.15 9.98
C MET A 119 10.23 -20.80 11.34
N GLY A 120 9.34 -21.69 11.82
CA GLY A 120 9.52 -22.43 13.05
C GLY A 120 9.38 -21.56 14.31
N PRO A 121 9.38 -22.17 15.50
CA PRO A 121 9.38 -21.41 16.74
C PRO A 121 10.65 -20.56 16.81
N VAL A 122 10.48 -19.26 17.10
CA VAL A 122 11.62 -18.36 17.38
C VAL A 122 12.45 -19.02 18.48
N GLU A 123 13.71 -19.37 18.17
CA GLU A 123 14.57 -20.06 19.12
C GLU A 123 14.82 -19.18 20.36
N THR A 124 14.01 -19.38 21.40
CA THR A 124 14.16 -18.72 22.71
C THR A 124 15.48 -19.07 23.40
N TRP A 125 16.23 -20.04 22.88
CA TRP A 125 17.55 -20.42 23.37
C TRP A 125 18.58 -19.28 23.22
N GLN A 126 18.57 -18.54 22.12
CA GLN A 126 19.47 -17.40 21.94
C GLN A 126 19.14 -16.25 22.90
N ILE A 127 17.85 -16.01 23.16
CA ILE A 127 17.39 -14.98 24.11
C ILE A 127 17.77 -15.35 25.55
N LYS A 128 17.59 -16.62 25.95
CA LYS A 128 17.99 -17.12 27.27
C LYS A 128 19.52 -17.12 27.44
N GLY A 129 20.27 -17.43 26.38
CA GLY A 129 21.74 -17.38 26.39
C GLY A 129 22.26 -15.95 26.58
N ILE A 130 21.72 -14.98 25.83
CA ILE A 130 22.06 -13.56 25.98
C ILE A 130 21.69 -13.06 27.39
N ALA A 131 20.49 -13.39 27.87
CA ALA A 131 20.07 -13.02 29.22
C ALA A 131 20.96 -13.60 30.31
N PHE A 132 21.42 -14.86 30.15
CA PHE A 132 22.34 -15.50 31.08
C PHE A 132 23.72 -14.82 31.09
N VAL A 133 24.27 -14.50 29.92
CA VAL A 133 25.56 -13.79 29.82
C VAL A 133 25.48 -12.40 30.45
N ILE A 134 24.39 -11.66 30.22
CA ILE A 134 24.15 -10.36 30.86
C ILE A 134 24.07 -10.51 32.38
N ALA A 135 23.27 -11.45 32.88
CA ALA A 135 23.14 -11.70 34.32
C ALA A 135 24.49 -12.08 34.97
N PHE A 136 25.29 -12.91 34.28
CA PHE A 136 26.61 -13.31 34.72
C PHE A 136 27.59 -12.12 34.79
N LEU A 137 27.62 -11.26 33.76
CA LEU A 137 28.45 -10.06 33.74
C LEU A 137 28.04 -9.07 34.85
N VAL A 138 26.75 -8.84 35.05
CA VAL A 138 26.23 -7.99 36.14
C VAL A 138 26.64 -8.56 37.50
N GLY A 139 26.52 -9.87 37.70
CA GLY A 139 26.96 -10.56 38.92
C GLY A 139 28.46 -10.39 39.19
N LEU A 140 29.30 -10.53 38.14
CA LEU A 140 30.75 -10.30 38.24
C LEU A 140 31.09 -8.86 38.63
N VAL A 141 30.43 -7.87 38.02
CA VAL A 141 30.63 -6.46 38.35
C VAL A 141 30.24 -6.18 39.80
N LEU A 142 29.09 -6.68 40.25
CA LEU A 142 28.65 -6.52 41.64
C LEU A 142 29.61 -7.19 42.65
N ALA A 143 30.14 -8.37 42.32
CA ALA A 143 31.10 -9.09 43.16
C ALA A 143 32.47 -8.38 43.24
N VAL A 144 32.92 -7.79 42.13
CA VAL A 144 34.15 -6.97 42.12
C VAL A 144 33.94 -5.67 42.89
N TRP A 145 32.77 -5.06 42.76
CA TRP A 145 32.43 -3.83 43.46
C TRP A 145 32.32 -4.04 44.98
N SER A 146 31.69 -5.14 45.43
CA SER A 146 31.56 -5.47 46.85
C SER A 146 32.90 -5.80 47.52
N ARG A 147 33.84 -6.44 46.79
CA ARG A 147 35.20 -6.70 47.27
C ARG A 147 36.09 -5.46 47.34
N ARG A 148 35.73 -4.39 46.65
CA ARG A 148 36.51 -3.14 46.62
C ARG A 148 36.11 -2.16 47.74
N PHE A 149 35.00 -2.44 48.44
CA PHE A 149 34.42 -1.61 49.51
C PHE A 149 34.30 -2.34 50.87
N SER A 150 34.85 -3.55 50.97
CA SER A 150 35.03 -4.31 52.22
C SER A 150 36.50 -4.31 52.63
#